data_AF-A0ABD5RNU3-F1
#
_entry.id   AF-A0ABD5RNU3-F1
#
_cell.length_a   1.000
_cell.length_b   1.000
_cell.length_c   1.000
_cell.angle_alpha   90.00
_cell.angle_beta   90.00
_cell.angle_gamma   90.00
#
_symmetry.space_group_name_H-M   'P 1'
#
loop_
_entity.id
_entity.type
_entity.pdbx_description
1 polymer ?
#
loop_
_entity_poly.entity_id
_entity_poly.type
_entity_poly.pdbx_seq_one_letter_code
_entity_poly.pdbx_strand_id
1 'polypeptide(L)'
;MDEDRSLDDDRVQGGELGDFDSALDVHEYPATTDDLVDAYGDHEVESTDGWTTVEELLEPVENETYESSEEARDRILDQLNRR
;
A
#
# COMPACT_ATOMS: atom_id res chain seq x y z
N MET A 1 -10.89 35.73 13.61
CA MET A 1 -11.37 34.33 13.56
C MET A 1 -10.48 33.67 12.55
N ASP A 2 -9.35 33.27 13.06
CA ASP A 2 -8.17 32.88 12.34
C ASP A 2 -8.24 31.36 12.33
N GLU A 3 -8.94 30.81 11.35
CA GLU A 3 -8.95 29.37 11.06
C GLU A 3 -8.13 29.16 9.80
N ASP A 4 -6.83 29.44 9.92
CA ASP A 4 -5.80 28.73 9.16
C ASP A 4 -5.86 27.27 9.64
N ARG A 5 -6.85 26.52 9.14
CA ARG A 5 -6.78 25.06 9.15
C ARG A 5 -5.84 24.68 8.02
N SER A 6 -4.56 24.82 8.31
CA SER A 6 -3.53 23.97 7.75
C SER A 6 -3.97 22.52 7.98
N LEU A 7 -4.71 21.95 7.03
CA LEU A 7 -4.96 20.51 6.95
C LEU A 7 -3.80 19.80 6.24
N ASP A 8 -2.77 20.56 5.87
CA ASP A 8 -1.49 20.12 5.37
C ASP A 8 -0.52 19.78 6.53
N ASP A 9 -0.97 19.09 7.59
CA ASP A 9 -0.06 18.49 8.59
C ASP A 9 -0.55 17.12 9.06
N ASP A 10 -1.33 16.40 8.24
CA ASP A 10 -1.10 14.96 8.17
C ASP A 10 0.21 14.82 7.41
N ARG A 11 1.30 14.87 8.17
CA ARG A 11 2.57 14.27 7.77
C ARG A 11 2.24 12.83 7.48
N VAL A 12 1.85 12.60 6.23
CA VAL A 12 1.98 11.38 5.49
C VAL A 12 3.37 10.89 5.86
N GLN A 13 3.41 10.04 6.89
CA GLN A 13 4.44 9.04 6.98
C GLN A 13 4.07 8.13 5.82
N GLY A 14 4.32 8.61 4.60
CA GLY A 14 4.46 7.75 3.45
C GLY A 14 5.61 6.86 3.88
N GLY A 15 5.26 5.72 4.47
CA GLY A 15 6.17 4.60 4.56
C GLY A 15 6.58 4.24 3.15
N GLU A 16 7.31 3.15 3.00
CA GLU A 16 7.74 2.65 1.69
C GLU A 16 6.59 2.49 0.67
N LEU A 17 5.32 2.52 1.13
CA LEU A 17 4.10 2.42 0.32
C LEU A 17 3.37 3.75 0.04
N GLY A 18 3.77 4.88 0.63
CA GLY A 18 3.13 6.18 0.35
C GLY A 18 1.61 6.20 0.56
N ASP A 19 0.86 6.68 -0.44
CA ASP A 19 -0.63 6.71 -0.44
C ASP A 19 -1.27 5.32 -0.40
N PHE A 20 -0.59 4.29 -0.89
CA PHE A 20 -1.10 2.92 -0.87
C PHE A 20 -1.25 2.38 0.56
N ASP A 21 -0.41 2.83 1.50
CA ASP A 21 -0.51 2.49 2.93
C ASP A 21 -1.88 2.86 3.53
N SER A 22 -2.33 4.09 3.27
CA SER A 22 -3.66 4.55 3.72
C SER A 22 -4.79 3.85 2.98
N ALA A 23 -4.60 3.51 1.71
CA ALA A 23 -5.59 2.78 0.93
C ALA A 23 -5.84 1.38 1.50
N LEU A 24 -4.78 0.69 1.96
CA LEU A 24 -4.89 -0.59 2.66
C LEU A 24 -5.61 -0.46 4.00
N ASP A 25 -5.38 0.62 4.76
CA ASP A 25 -6.03 0.81 6.07
C ASP A 25 -7.56 0.95 5.97
N VAL A 26 -8.05 1.57 4.88
CA VAL A 26 -9.48 1.77 4.63
C VAL A 26 -10.14 0.65 3.82
N HIS A 27 -9.37 -0.34 3.36
CA HIS A 27 -9.87 -1.45 2.55
C HIS A 27 -10.71 -2.44 3.38
N GLU A 28 -11.61 -3.16 2.73
CA GLU A 28 -12.45 -4.17 3.38
C GLU A 28 -11.75 -5.53 3.42
N TYR A 29 -11.58 -6.09 4.62
CA TYR A 29 -10.98 -7.42 4.83
C TYR A 29 -12.05 -8.45 5.24
N PRO A 30 -11.88 -9.74 4.87
CA PRO A 30 -10.71 -10.33 4.20
C PRO A 30 -10.60 -10.01 2.71
N ALA A 31 -9.39 -9.72 2.25
CA ALA A 31 -9.06 -9.37 0.86
C ALA A 31 -8.03 -10.35 0.29
N THR A 32 -7.98 -10.52 -1.03
CA THR A 32 -6.96 -11.37 -1.67
C THR A 32 -5.93 -10.54 -2.42
N THR A 33 -4.76 -11.11 -2.71
CA THR A 33 -3.75 -10.44 -3.54
C THR A 33 -4.33 -9.97 -4.88
N ASP A 34 -5.22 -10.74 -5.49
CA ASP A 34 -5.89 -10.36 -6.75
C ASP A 34 -6.88 -9.22 -6.54
N ASP A 35 -7.58 -9.17 -5.41
CA ASP A 35 -8.46 -8.06 -5.05
C ASP A 35 -7.68 -6.76 -4.84
N LEU A 36 -6.51 -6.86 -4.16
CA LEU A 36 -5.61 -5.72 -3.98
C LEU A 36 -4.97 -5.27 -5.30
N VAL A 37 -4.66 -6.18 -6.21
CA VAL A 37 -4.12 -5.84 -7.54
C VAL A 37 -5.22 -5.28 -8.45
N ASP A 38 -6.45 -5.79 -8.40
CA ASP A 38 -7.56 -5.24 -9.18
C ASP A 38 -7.96 -3.84 -8.68
N ALA A 39 -7.96 -3.63 -7.35
CA ALA A 39 -8.29 -2.35 -6.75
C ALA A 39 -7.13 -1.33 -6.79
N TYR A 40 -5.89 -1.81 -6.60
CA TYR A 40 -4.72 -0.95 -6.37
C TYR A 40 -3.52 -1.27 -7.27
N GLY A 41 -3.64 -2.13 -8.27
CA GLY A 41 -2.53 -2.54 -9.14
C GLY A 41 -1.85 -1.38 -9.87
N ASP A 42 -2.63 -0.34 -10.23
CA ASP A 42 -2.13 0.89 -10.85
C ASP A 42 -1.44 1.85 -9.86
N HIS A 43 -1.44 1.58 -8.54
CA HIS A 43 -0.75 2.42 -7.58
C HIS A 43 0.77 2.24 -7.69
N GLU A 44 1.47 3.37 -7.72
CA GLU A 44 2.93 3.41 -7.69
C GLU A 44 3.43 3.45 -6.25
N VAL A 45 4.37 2.56 -5.93
CA VAL A 45 5.06 2.52 -4.64
C VAL A 45 6.55 2.77 -4.84
N GLU A 46 7.18 3.44 -3.88
CA GLU A 46 8.61 3.73 -3.92
C GLU A 46 9.37 2.53 -3.36
N SER A 47 10.09 1.81 -4.22
CA SER A 47 11.02 0.75 -3.83
C SER A 47 12.44 1.29 -3.71
N THR A 48 13.33 0.49 -3.10
CA THR A 48 14.77 0.77 -3.03
C THR A 48 15.41 0.96 -4.42
N ASP A 49 14.92 0.26 -5.45
CA ASP A 49 15.41 0.38 -6.84
C ASP A 49 14.71 1.49 -7.66
N GLY A 50 13.71 2.17 -7.08
CA GLY A 50 12.90 3.20 -7.74
C GLY A 50 11.40 2.91 -7.67
N TRP A 51 10.63 3.54 -8.55
CA TRP A 51 9.17 3.40 -8.58
C TRP A 51 8.75 2.10 -9.26
N THR A 52 7.81 1.37 -8.66
CA THR A 52 7.20 0.16 -9.23
C THR A 52 5.71 0.14 -8.92
N THR A 53 4.92 -0.58 -9.71
CA THR A 53 3.48 -0.69 -9.46
C THR A 53 3.19 -1.81 -8.46
N VAL A 54 2.06 -1.69 -7.74
CA VAL A 54 1.58 -2.76 -6.85
C VAL A 54 1.35 -4.05 -7.63
N GLU A 55 0.85 -3.96 -8.86
CA GLU A 55 0.71 -5.13 -9.75
C GLU A 55 2.06 -5.82 -9.97
N GLU A 56 3.10 -5.11 -10.42
CA GLU A 56 4.42 -5.71 -10.67
C GLU A 56 5.08 -6.23 -9.38
N LEU A 57 4.81 -5.59 -8.25
CA LEU A 57 5.30 -6.01 -6.94
C LEU A 57 4.64 -7.32 -6.48
N LEU A 58 3.35 -7.48 -6.76
CA LEU A 58 2.53 -8.62 -6.35
C LEU A 58 2.42 -9.73 -7.42
N GLU A 59 2.84 -9.49 -8.67
CA GLU A 59 2.97 -10.52 -9.71
C GLU A 59 3.67 -11.81 -9.25
N PRO A 60 4.80 -11.76 -8.52
CA PRO A 60 5.46 -12.97 -8.01
C PRO A 60 4.79 -13.57 -6.77
N VAL A 61 3.82 -12.88 -6.17
CA VAL A 61 3.08 -13.31 -4.98
C VAL A 61 1.91 -14.19 -5.41
N GLU A 62 1.78 -15.37 -4.79
CA GLU A 62 0.62 -16.23 -5.04
C GLU A 62 -0.66 -15.54 -4.53
N ASN A 63 -1.83 -15.88 -5.08
CA ASN A 63 -3.11 -15.35 -4.60
C ASN A 63 -3.39 -15.87 -3.17
N GLU A 64 -2.95 -15.11 -2.19
CA GLU A 64 -3.14 -15.36 -0.77
C GLU A 64 -4.26 -14.45 -0.22
N THR A 65 -4.84 -14.85 0.91
CA THR A 65 -5.91 -14.09 1.57
C THR A 65 -5.33 -13.41 2.81
N TYR A 66 -5.58 -12.12 2.93
CA TYR A 66 -5.19 -11.29 4.06
C TYR A 66 -6.41 -11.08 4.96
N GLU A 67 -6.25 -11.33 6.26
CA GLU A 67 -7.34 -11.11 7.22
C GLU A 67 -7.38 -9.66 7.72
N SER A 68 -6.32 -8.87 7.47
CA SER A 68 -6.21 -7.48 7.93
C SER A 68 -5.25 -6.65 7.07
N SER A 69 -5.38 -5.32 7.18
CA SER A 69 -4.50 -4.34 6.51
C SER A 69 -3.04 -4.52 6.91
N GLU A 70 -2.79 -4.79 8.19
CA GLU A 70 -1.44 -5.06 8.70
C GLU A 70 -0.80 -6.29 8.03
N GLU A 71 -1.56 -7.37 7.78
CA GLU A 71 -1.05 -8.56 7.09
C GLU A 71 -0.73 -8.28 5.62
N ALA A 72 -1.65 -7.62 4.91
CA ALA A 72 -1.44 -7.24 3.52
C ALA A 72 -0.20 -6.35 3.39
N ARG A 73 -0.10 -5.34 4.25
CA ARG A 73 1.01 -4.41 4.31
C ARG A 73 2.34 -5.09 4.60
N ASP A 74 2.42 -5.93 5.63
CA ASP A 74 3.66 -6.63 6.00
C ASP A 74 4.14 -7.51 4.84
N ARG A 75 3.21 -8.19 4.16
CA ARG A 75 3.52 -8.99 2.98
C ARG A 75 4.11 -8.18 1.83
N ILE A 76 3.51 -7.03 1.55
CA ILE A 76 3.94 -6.11 0.48
C ILE A 76 5.30 -5.51 0.82
N LEU A 77 5.52 -5.08 2.07
CA LEU A 77 6.80 -4.56 2.53
C LEU A 77 7.90 -5.63 2.49
N ASP A 78 7.63 -6.87 2.89
CA ASP A 78 8.58 -7.98 2.75
C ASP A 78 8.98 -8.18 1.28
N GLN A 79 8.01 -8.15 0.38
CA GLN A 79 8.25 -8.29 -1.06
C GLN A 79 9.06 -7.12 -1.64
N LEU A 80 8.83 -5.90 -1.14
CA LEU A 80 9.52 -4.68 -1.54
C LEU A 80 10.98 -4.66 -1.05
N ASN A 81 11.20 -5.08 0.20
CA ASN A 81 12.52 -5.14 0.83
C ASN A 81 13.38 -6.32 0.33
N ARG A 82 12.74 -7.33 -0.28
CA ARG A 82 13.41 -8.53 -0.77
C ARG A 82 14.03 -8.37 -2.17
N ARG A 83 13.69 -7.30 -2.89
CA ARG A 83 14.23 -7.02 -4.23
C ARG A 83 15.69 -6.55 -4.17
#